data_AF-A0A6I6MUQ7-F1
#
_entry.id   AF-A0A6I6MUQ7-F1
#
_cell.length_a   1.000
_cell.length_b   1.000
_cell.length_c   1.000
_cell.angle_alpha   90.00
_cell.angle_beta   90.00
_cell.angle_gamma   90.00
#
_symmetry.space_group_name_H-M   'P 1'
#
loop_
_entity.id
_entity.type
_entity.pdbx_description
1 polymer ?
#
loop_
_entity_poly.entity_id
_entity_poly.type
_entity_poly.pdbx_seq_one_letter_code
_entity_poly.pdbx_strand_id
1 'polypeptide(L)' 'MTRAGRYRLLLATGGRPVQHGWWHEEKTGRRNFDTWAREYSSMPDPQVTLTDEETSETLAEWPEAD' A
#
# COMPACT_ATOMS: atom_id res chain seq x y z
N MET A 1 12.04 20.61 4.06
CA MET A 1 11.70 19.37 3.35
C MET A 1 10.58 18.72 4.13
N THR A 2 9.37 18.63 3.58
CA THR A 2 8.25 17.92 4.23
C THR A 2 8.65 16.45 4.34
N ARG A 3 8.64 15.90 5.57
CA ARG A 3 8.83 14.46 5.80
C ARG A 3 7.75 13.74 4.98
N ALA A 4 8.11 12.66 4.28
CA ALA A 4 7.11 11.81 3.63
C ALA A 4 6.04 11.39 4.66
N GLY A 5 4.80 11.20 4.21
CA GLY A 5 3.72 10.73 5.07
C GLY A 5 4.09 9.45 5.83
N ARG A 6 3.53 9.24 7.03
CA ARG A 6 3.80 8.07 7.89
C ARG A 6 3.33 6.75 7.27
N TYR A 7 2.22 6.78 6.56
CA TYR A 7 1.59 5.58 6.02
C TYR A 7 2.00 5.40 4.56
N ARG A 8 2.74 4.33 4.28
CA ARG A 8 3.24 3.99 2.94
C ARG A 8 2.36 2.93 2.32
N LEU A 9 1.92 3.16 1.09
CA LEU A 9 1.29 2.16 0.26
C LEU A 9 2.29 1.71 -0.82
N LEU A 10 2.40 0.41 -1.03
CA LEU A 10 3.27 -0.19 -2.05
C LEU A 10 2.44 -1.11 -2.93
N LEU A 11 2.52 -0.94 -4.25
CA LEU A 11 2.02 -1.87 -5.24
C LEU A 11 3.19 -2.60 -5.87
N ALA A 12 3.14 -3.93 -5.87
CA ALA A 12 4.04 -4.80 -6.56
C ALA A 12 3.28 -5.72 -7.54
N THR A 13 3.96 -6.16 -8.59
CA THR A 13 3.49 -7.19 -9.53
C THR A 13 4.62 -8.19 -9.74
N GLY A 14 4.34 -9.48 -9.57
CA GLY A 14 5.37 -10.53 -9.64
C GLY A 14 6.54 -10.29 -8.67
N GLY A 15 6.24 -9.76 -7.47
CA GLY A 15 7.24 -9.43 -6.44
C GLY A 15 8.08 -8.19 -6.72
N ARG A 16 7.78 -7.41 -7.78
CA ARG A 16 8.52 -6.18 -8.13
C ARG A 16 7.68 -4.94 -7.81
N PRO A 17 8.20 -3.99 -7.02
CA PRO A 17 7.57 -2.69 -6.82
C PRO A 17 7.36 -1.96 -8.14
N VAL A 18 6.13 -1.49 -8.37
CA VAL A 18 5.77 -0.70 -9.57
C VAL A 18 5.15 0.65 -9.22
N GLN A 19 4.58 0.79 -8.02
CA GLN A 19 4.05 2.08 -7.55
C GLN A 19 4.15 2.17 -6.03
N HIS A 20 4.32 3.40 -5.52
CA HIS A 20 4.29 3.67 -4.10
C HIS A 20 3.72 5.06 -3.81
N GLY A 21 3.10 5.21 -2.64
CA GLY A 21 2.51 6.47 -2.17
C GLY A 21 2.65 6.63 -0.66
N TRP A 22 2.62 7.87 -0.17
CA TRP A 22 2.68 8.17 1.26
C TRP A 22 1.59 9.15 1.68
N TRP A 23 1.02 8.91 2.87
CA TRP A 23 0.01 9.77 3.49
C TRP A 23 0.31 10.02 4.95
N HIS A 24 -0.07 11.20 5.45
CA HIS A 24 0.09 11.55 6.87
C HIS A 24 -0.99 10.94 7.76
N GLU A 25 -2.15 10.57 7.20
CA GLU A 25 -3.30 10.04 7.93
C GLU A 25 -3.58 8.58 7.53
N GLU A 26 -3.73 7.70 8.52
CA GLU A 26 -3.98 6.27 8.30
C GLU A 26 -5.25 6.04 7.49
N LYS A 27 -6.32 6.78 7.82
CA LYS A 27 -7.61 6.69 7.14
C LYS A 27 -7.50 6.96 5.64
N THR A 28 -6.65 7.92 5.26
CA THR A 28 -6.39 8.22 3.85
C THR A 28 -5.54 7.13 3.20
N GLY A 29 -4.56 6.59 3.92
CA GLY A 29 -3.80 5.41 3.48
C GLY A 29 -4.70 4.20 3.20
N ARG A 30 -5.59 3.84 4.13
CA ARG A 30 -6.58 2.74 3.97
C ARG A 30 -7.54 2.97 2.81
N ARG A 31 -8.02 4.20 2.63
CA ARG A 31 -8.87 4.53 1.47
C ARG A 31 -8.14 4.28 0.15
N ASN A 32 -6.87 4.67 0.04
CA ASN A 32 -6.09 4.43 -1.17
C ASN A 32 -5.74 2.96 -1.35
N PHE A 33 -5.50 2.22 -0.27
CA PHE A 33 -5.34 0.76 -0.30
C PHE A 33 -6.54 0.08 -0.98
N ASP A 34 -7.77 0.38 -0.55
CA ASP A 34 -8.99 -0.20 -1.15
C ASP A 34 -9.15 0.19 -2.62
N THR A 35 -8.80 1.44 -2.97
CA THR A 35 -8.82 1.91 -4.35
C THR A 35 -7.82 1.12 -5.21
N TRP A 36 -6.58 0.97 -4.76
CA TRP A 36 -5.53 0.27 -5.50
C TRP A 36 -5.83 -1.23 -5.66
N ALA A 37 -6.31 -1.88 -4.60
CA ALA A 37 -6.73 -3.28 -4.66
C ALA A 37 -7.81 -3.51 -5.73
N ARG A 38 -8.75 -2.57 -5.90
CA ARG A 38 -9.78 -2.64 -6.94
C ARG A 38 -9.22 -2.32 -8.33
N GLU A 39 -8.52 -1.20 -8.47
CA GLU A 39 -8.02 -0.70 -9.76
C GLU A 39 -6.98 -1.63 -10.39
N TYR A 40 -6.09 -2.19 -9.58
CA TYR A 40 -4.99 -3.03 -10.03
C TYR A 40 -5.27 -4.53 -9.93
N SER A 41 -6.51 -4.92 -9.63
CA SER A 41 -6.92 -6.33 -9.50
C SER A 41 -6.71 -7.17 -10.76
N SER A 42 -6.61 -6.54 -11.93
CA SER A 42 -6.39 -7.20 -13.22
C SER A 42 -4.91 -7.32 -13.61
N MET A 43 -3.99 -6.73 -12.84
CA MET A 43 -2.55 -6.89 -13.08
C MET A 43 -2.11 -8.32 -12.77
N PRO A 44 -1.02 -8.83 -13.39
CA PRO A 44 -0.46 -10.15 -13.05
C PRO A 44 0.11 -10.14 -11.62
N ASP A 45 -0.26 -11.13 -10.81
CA ASP A 45 0.22 -11.31 -9.43
C ASP A 45 0.33 -9.99 -8.62
N PRO A 46 -0.77 -9.23 -8.50
CA PRO A 46 -0.74 -7.92 -7.87
C PRO A 46 -0.66 -8.08 -6.36
N GLN A 47 0.14 -7.26 -5.72
CA GLN A 47 0.26 -7.18 -4.27
C GLN A 47 0.24 -5.72 -3.84
N VAL A 48 -0.68 -5.36 -2.95
CA VAL A 48 -0.77 -4.04 -2.34
C VAL A 48 -0.52 -4.19 -0.85
N THR A 49 0.35 -3.37 -0.28
CA THR A 49 0.65 -3.38 1.15
C THR A 49 0.55 -1.96 1.70
N LEU A 50 -0.14 -1.79 2.82
CA LEU A 50 -0.15 -0.57 3.62
C LEU A 50 0.72 -0.78 4.86
N THR A 51 1.77 0.02 4.99
CA THR A 51 2.71 -0.02 6.11
C THR A 51 2.68 1.29 6.88
N ASP A 52 2.67 1.21 8.20
CA ASP A 52 3.01 2.32 9.08
C ASP A 52 4.53 2.38 9.24
N GLU A 53 5.18 3.38 8.62
CA GLU A 53 6.63 3.50 8.64
C GLU A 53 7.18 3.94 10.01
N GLU A 54 6.35 4.46 10.92
CA GLU A 54 6.79 4.82 12.27
C GLU A 54 6.92 3.60 13.17
N THR A 55 5.98 2.67 13.07
CA THR A 55 5.97 1.42 13.85
C THR A 55 6.58 0.24 13.09
N SER A 56 6.83 0.39 11.79
CA SER A 56 7.19 -0.69 10.86
C SER A 56 6.15 -1.82 10.78
N GLU A 57 4.88 -1.51 11.08
CA GLU A 57 3.78 -2.47 11.06
C GLU A 57 3.07 -2.49 9.70
N THR A 58 2.79 -3.69 9.18
CA THR A 58 1.87 -3.86 8.04
C THR A 58 0.44 -3.80 8.55
N LEU A 59 -0.28 -2.74 8.17
CA LEU A 59 -1.65 -2.48 8.59
C LEU A 59 -2.71 -3.17 7.73
N ALA A 60 -2.35 -3.50 6.48
CA ALA A 60 -3.19 -4.21 5.53
C ALA A 60 -2.35 -4.76 4.36
N GLU A 61 -2.77 -5.89 3.82
CA GLU A 61 -2.20 -6.52 2.64
C GLU A 61 -3.31 -7.06 1.75
N TRP A 62 -3.13 -6.95 0.43
CA TRP A 62 -4.06 -7.47 -0.55
C TRP A 62 -3.29 -8.07 -1.74
N PRO A 63 -3.69 -9.24 -2.27
CA PRO A 63 -4.60 -10.19 -1.65
C PRO A 63 -4.15 -10.55 -0.24
N GLU A 64 -5.10 -10.85 0.65
CA GLU A 64 -4.78 -11.32 2.00
C GLU A 64 -4.00 -12.63 1.88
N ALA A 65 -2.89 -12.77 2.62
CA ALA A 65 -2.24 -14.07 2.73
C ALA A 65 -3.18 -15.06 3.43
N ASP A 66 -3.33 -16.26 2.86
CA ASP A 66 -4.00 -17.42 3.48
C ASP A 66 -3.35 -17.84 4.81
#